data_AF-X1LBK1-F1
#
_entry.id   AF-X1LBK1-F1
#
_cell.length_a   1.000
_cell.length_b   1.000
_cell.length_c   1.000
_cell.angle_alpha   90.00
_cell.angle_beta   90.00
_cell.angle_gamma   90.00
#
_symmetry.space_group_name_H-M   'P 1'
#
loop_
_entity.id
_entity.type
_entity.pdbx_description
1 polymer ?
#
loop_
_entity_poly.entity_id
_entity_poly.type
_entity_poly.pdbx_seq_one_letter_code
_entity_poly.pdbx_strand_id
1 'polypeptide(L)'
;MAEPIQTQYEMPKAYEPGKVEAKWYKFWLEKGYFKPKIDPKKKPFVIIMPLPNVTGGLHMGHVMFVTPEDIMTRWHRMKGEP
;
A
#
# COMPACT_ATOMS: atom_id res chain seq x y z
N MET A 1 19.11 -5.25 -39.19
CA MET A 1 18.09 -6.22 -38.76
C MET A 1 18.04 -6.14 -37.24
N ALA A 2 16.92 -5.68 -36.66
CA ALA A 2 16.79 -5.59 -35.21
C ALA A 2 16.41 -6.96 -34.64
N GLU A 3 17.12 -7.43 -33.62
CA GLU A 3 16.83 -8.70 -32.97
C GLU A 3 15.48 -8.63 -32.22
N PRO A 4 14.68 -9.71 -32.23
CA PRO A 4 13.40 -9.73 -31.53
C PRO A 4 13.60 -9.77 -30.01
N ILE A 5 12.94 -8.86 -29.29
CA ILE A 5 12.92 -8.84 -27.83
C ILE A 5 12.16 -10.09 -27.34
N GLN A 6 12.88 -11.08 -26.81
CA GLN A 6 12.28 -12.23 -26.14
C GLN A 6 11.76 -11.84 -24.75
N THR A 7 10.46 -11.59 -24.63
CA THR A 7 9.79 -11.51 -23.33
C THR A 7 9.17 -12.86 -22.97
N GLN A 8 9.98 -13.82 -22.52
CA GLN A 8 9.45 -14.97 -21.79
C GLN A 8 9.24 -14.57 -20.32
N TYR A 9 8.03 -14.12 -19.99
CA TYR A 9 7.60 -14.01 -18.61
C TYR A 9 6.44 -14.97 -18.38
N GLU A 10 6.76 -16.18 -17.90
CA GLU A 10 5.74 -17.17 -17.53
C GLU A 10 5.16 -16.79 -16.17
N MET A 11 3.86 -16.51 -16.12
CA MET A 11 3.18 -16.25 -14.85
C MET A 11 3.07 -17.57 -14.05
N PRO A 12 3.35 -17.56 -12.73
CA PRO A 12 3.15 -18.73 -11.89
C PRO A 12 1.71 -19.24 -11.99
N LYS A 13 1.54 -20.57 -12.01
CA LYS A 13 0.22 -21.20 -12.05
C LYS A 13 -0.62 -20.95 -10.78
N ALA A 14 0.04 -20.62 -9.67
CA ALA A 14 -0.59 -20.34 -8.39
C ALA A 14 -0.03 -19.05 -7.78
N TYR A 15 -0.89 -18.32 -7.07
CA TYR A 15 -0.50 -17.14 -6.32
C TYR A 15 0.23 -17.52 -5.03
N GLU A 16 1.39 -16.91 -4.78
CA GLU A 16 2.17 -17.08 -3.56
C GLU A 16 2.21 -15.75 -2.79
N PRO A 17 1.29 -15.55 -1.81
CA PRO A 17 1.15 -14.26 -1.12
C PRO A 17 2.44 -13.79 -0.46
N GLY A 18 3.12 -14.68 0.27
CA GLY A 18 4.33 -14.31 1.04
C GLY A 18 5.46 -13.73 0.18
N LYS A 19 5.67 -14.25 -1.04
CA LYS A 19 6.68 -13.71 -1.96
C LYS A 19 6.26 -12.36 -2.53
N VAL A 20 4.97 -12.22 -2.87
CA VAL A 20 4.44 -11.02 -3.51
C VAL A 20 4.36 -9.86 -2.51
N GLU A 21 3.81 -10.10 -1.32
CA GLU A 21 3.66 -9.11 -0.25
C GLU A 21 5.01 -8.57 0.20
N ALA A 22 5.99 -9.45 0.47
CA ALA A 22 7.32 -9.04 0.90
C ALA A 22 8.03 -8.14 -0.15
N LYS A 23 7.92 -8.51 -1.43
CA LYS A 23 8.47 -7.73 -2.55
C LYS A 23 7.86 -6.34 -2.60
N TRP A 24 6.53 -6.24 -2.60
CA TRP A 24 5.84 -4.95 -2.76
C TRP A 24 5.99 -4.06 -1.53
N TYR A 25 5.92 -4.63 -0.34
CA TYR A 25 6.10 -3.87 0.89
C TYR A 25 7.48 -3.20 0.93
N LYS A 26 8.55 -3.95 0.63
CA LYS A 26 9.90 -3.41 0.51
C LYS A 26 9.98 -2.30 -0.55
N PHE A 27 9.43 -2.54 -1.74
CA PHE A 27 9.42 -1.55 -2.81
C PHE A 27 8.71 -0.24 -2.41
N TRP A 28 7.54 -0.32 -1.77
CA TRP A 28 6.80 0.87 -1.33
C TRP A 28 7.51 1.64 -0.22
N LEU A 29 8.17 0.92 0.70
CA LEU A 29 8.96 1.51 1.76
C LEU A 29 10.17 2.27 1.21
N GLU A 30 10.95 1.63 0.32
CA GLU A 30 12.14 2.23 -0.31
C GLU A 30 11.79 3.44 -1.18
N LYS A 31 10.63 3.43 -1.85
CA LYS A 31 10.15 4.56 -2.65
C LYS A 31 9.44 5.63 -1.81
N GLY A 32 9.29 5.42 -0.50
CA GLY A 32 8.65 6.37 0.41
C GLY A 32 7.16 6.58 0.15
N TYR A 33 6.46 5.61 -0.45
CA TYR A 33 5.03 5.77 -0.79
C TYR A 33 4.11 5.83 0.43
N PHE A 34 4.59 5.43 1.61
CA PHE A 34 3.86 5.64 2.86
C PHE A 34 3.93 7.09 3.35
N LYS A 35 4.78 7.94 2.78
CA LYS A 35 4.90 9.36 3.16
C LYS A 35 3.89 10.22 2.39
N PRO A 36 3.05 11.02 3.07
CA PRO A 36 2.19 11.99 2.38
C PRO A 36 3.03 13.13 1.78
N LYS A 37 2.53 13.72 0.68
CA LYS A 37 3.15 14.90 0.07
C LYS A 37 2.37 16.14 0.51
N ILE A 38 2.98 16.99 1.31
CA ILE A 38 2.34 18.24 1.75
C ILE A 38 2.25 19.20 0.56
N ASP A 39 1.04 19.55 0.18
CA ASP A 39 0.75 20.57 -0.83
C ASP A 39 -0.22 21.60 -0.24
N PRO A 40 0.25 22.81 0.11
CA PRO A 40 -0.60 23.85 0.71
C PRO A 40 -1.77 24.29 -0.17
N LYS A 41 -1.75 23.98 -1.48
CA LYS A 41 -2.82 24.34 -2.42
C LYS A 41 -3.95 23.32 -2.46
N LYS A 42 -3.78 22.16 -1.82
CA LYS A 42 -4.73 21.05 -1.87
C LYS A 42 -5.26 20.75 -0.47
N LYS A 43 -6.54 20.39 -0.40
CA LYS A 43 -7.14 19.92 0.84
C LYS A 43 -6.71 18.46 1.06
N PRO A 44 -6.02 18.14 2.17
CA PRO A 44 -5.61 16.77 2.45
C PRO A 44 -6.80 15.91 2.87
N PHE A 45 -6.68 14.61 2.61
CA PHE A 45 -7.59 13.62 3.19
C PHE A 45 -6.94 13.05 4.45
N VAL A 46 -7.61 13.18 5.59
CA VAL A 46 -7.08 12.79 6.90
C VAL A 46 -8.09 11.92 7.62
N ILE A 47 -7.64 10.77 8.09
CA ILE A 47 -8.37 9.89 9.00
C ILE A 47 -7.69 9.96 10.36
N ILE A 48 -8.48 10.14 11.41
CA ILE A 48 -7.97 10.07 12.77
C ILE A 48 -7.78 8.60 13.16
N MET A 49 -6.53 8.20 13.43
CA MET A 49 -6.24 6.93 14.09
C MET A 49 -6.05 7.21 15.57
N PRO A 50 -6.93 6.72 16.46
CA PRO A 50 -6.69 6.83 17.89
C PRO A 50 -5.38 6.13 18.24
N LEU A 51 -4.63 6.68 19.21
CA LEU A 51 -3.38 6.05 19.65
C LEU A 51 -3.67 4.61 20.08
N PRO A 52 -2.88 3.64 19.62
CA PRO A 52 -3.13 2.25 19.96
C PRO A 52 -2.92 2.07 21.46
N ASN A 53 -3.96 1.62 22.17
CA ASN A 53 -3.81 1.09 23.52
C ASN A 53 -3.18 -0.30 23.40
N VAL A 54 -1.85 -0.39 23.50
CA VAL A 54 -1.14 -1.67 23.35
C VAL A 54 -1.28 -2.49 24.63
N THR A 55 -2.36 -3.27 24.73
CA THR A 55 -2.60 -4.22 25.84
C THR A 55 -2.43 -5.68 25.43
N GLY A 56 -2.02 -5.96 24.18
CA GLY A 56 -1.81 -7.30 23.64
C GLY A 56 -1.40 -7.33 22.18
N GLY A 57 -1.44 -8.52 21.55
CA GLY A 57 -1.15 -8.69 20.12
C GLY A 57 -2.31 -8.28 19.21
N LEU A 58 -2.02 -8.08 17.92
CA LEU A 58 -3.03 -7.77 16.91
C LEU A 58 -3.96 -8.98 16.67
N HIS A 59 -5.24 -8.71 16.44
CA HIS A 59 -6.28 -9.70 16.14
C HIS A 59 -7.23 -9.16 15.08
N MET A 60 -8.18 -9.98 14.60
CA MET A 60 -9.11 -9.60 13.51
C MET A 60 -9.95 -8.34 13.76
N GLY A 61 -10.14 -7.96 15.03
CA GLY A 61 -10.77 -6.67 15.35
C GLY A 61 -9.96 -5.49 14.82
N HIS A 62 -8.62 -5.56 14.90
CA HIS A 62 -7.71 -4.56 14.33
C HIS A 62 -7.83 -4.48 12.81
N VAL A 63 -7.84 -5.64 12.16
CA VAL A 63 -7.92 -5.72 10.70
C VAL A 63 -9.24 -5.10 10.19
N MET A 64 -10.33 -5.27 10.93
CA MET A 64 -11.66 -4.78 10.54
C MET A 64 -11.72 -3.25 10.43
N PHE A 65 -10.97 -2.50 11.25
CA PHE A 65 -10.95 -1.03 11.14
C PHE A 65 -9.74 -0.50 10.34
N VAL A 66 -8.55 -1.08 10.50
CA VAL A 66 -7.35 -0.60 9.78
C VAL A 66 -7.45 -0.83 8.27
N THR A 67 -8.08 -1.93 7.82
CA THR A 67 -8.15 -2.24 6.38
C THR A 67 -9.01 -1.25 5.60
N PRO A 68 -10.25 -0.92 6.03
CA PRO A 68 -11.02 0.15 5.39
C PRO A 68 -10.31 1.51 5.40
N GLU A 69 -9.63 1.86 6.49
CA GLU A 69 -8.87 3.11 6.60
C GLU A 69 -7.75 3.18 5.55
N ASP A 70 -6.95 2.13 5.40
CA ASP A 70 -5.89 2.05 4.38
C ASP A 70 -6.46 2.11 2.96
N ILE A 71 -7.60 1.44 2.70
CA ILE A 71 -8.29 1.50 1.40
C ILE A 71 -8.71 2.94 1.08
N MET A 72 -9.33 3.64 2.04
CA MET A 72 -9.73 5.03 1.86
C MET A 72 -8.51 5.92 1.61
N THR A 73 -7.44 5.79 2.41
CA THR A 73 -6.20 6.56 2.21
C THR A 73 -5.62 6.35 0.81
N ARG A 74 -5.58 5.11 0.31
CA ARG A 74 -5.09 4.81 -1.05
C ARG A 74 -5.98 5.40 -2.12
N TRP A 75 -7.29 5.26 -1.98
CA TRP A 75 -8.27 5.80 -2.91
C TRP A 75 -8.16 7.32 -3.03
N HIS A 76 -8.13 8.04 -1.91
CA HIS A 76 -8.01 9.49 -1.89
C HIS A 76 -6.66 9.98 -2.46
N ARG A 77 -5.56 9.27 -2.16
CA ARG A 77 -4.27 9.53 -2.81
C ARG A 77 -4.35 9.39 -4.34
N MET A 78 -5.05 8.37 -4.85
CA MET A 78 -5.24 8.18 -6.30
C MET A 78 -6.11 9.28 -6.93
N LYS A 79 -7.02 9.90 -6.18
CA LYS A 79 -7.76 11.10 -6.59
C LYS A 79 -6.92 12.38 -6.57
N GLY A 80 -5.67 12.31 -6.08
CA GLY A 80 -4.77 13.44 -5.98
C GLY A 80 -5.00 14.33 -4.75
N GLU A 81 -5.74 13.83 -3.76
CA GLU A 81 -5.91 14.43 -2.43
C GLU A 81 -4.74 13.98 -1.54
N PRO A 82 -3.87 14.90 -1.09
CA PRO A 82 -2.62 14.56 -0.41
C PRO A 82 -2.78 14.05 1.02
#